data_AF-A0A1C7MNF9-F1
#
_entry.id   AF-A0A1C7MNF9-F1
#
_cell.length_a   1.000
_cell.length_b   1.000
_cell.length_c   1.000
_cell.angle_alpha   90.00
_cell.angle_beta   90.00
_cell.angle_gamma   90.00
#
_symmetry.space_group_name_H-M   'P 1'
#
loop_
_entity.id
_entity.type
_entity.pdbx_description
1 polymer ?
#
loop_
_entity_poly.entity_id
_entity_poly.type
_entity_poly.pdbx_seq_one_letter_code
_entity_poly.pdbx_strand_id
1 'polypeptide(L)'
;MAIRSDPIVVVAYGHITSHSLSLTGIHKSRKRGGSHALIAAYQLSSPNVECECVAGCKWHWLLMMLSEEGFALVSVSMEALLYGVYVVLFIFALALLTWYRRPLSTDWFVLAVTTLLFALCTAHVVLEAMGKLSPLEKTSHPNLDIHSLRVAANFLYGIISFVSQFILIFRCWAIWDHCKRIVFLPITISVASLACIMTRQGLTASTYSPSFMSSHLTSLDTSSFSLSLALDVLVTSLIIFRLWRMSSEKPVFCSS
;
A
#
# COMPACT_ATOMS: atom_id res chain seq x y z
N MET A 1 29.16 20.96 -4.52
CA MET A 1 28.03 20.33 -5.22
C MET A 1 26.91 20.18 -4.18
N ALA A 2 26.06 21.20 -4.08
CA ALA A 2 25.10 21.37 -3.00
C ALA A 2 23.79 20.66 -3.34
N ILE A 3 23.33 19.81 -2.43
CA ILE A 3 22.09 19.05 -2.49
C ILE A 3 20.96 20.00 -2.09
N ARG A 4 20.07 20.33 -3.02
CA ARG A 4 18.84 21.09 -2.76
C ARG A 4 17.74 20.08 -2.46
N SER A 5 17.38 19.96 -1.19
CA SER A 5 16.24 19.19 -0.72
C SER A 5 14.98 20.04 -0.85
N ASP A 6 14.05 19.66 -1.71
CA ASP A 6 12.72 20.26 -1.76
C ASP A 6 11.82 19.67 -0.66
N PRO A 7 10.97 20.47 0.00
CA PRO A 7 10.08 19.97 1.05
C PRO A 7 8.86 19.25 0.47
N ILE A 8 8.62 18.05 0.98
CA ILE A 8 7.40 17.26 0.80
C ILE A 8 6.23 18.05 1.40
N VAL A 9 5.28 18.41 0.54
CA VAL A 9 4.00 19.01 0.92
C VAL A 9 3.16 17.93 1.61
N VAL A 10 3.12 17.99 2.95
CA VAL A 10 2.16 17.21 3.76
C VAL A 10 0.80 17.90 3.63
N VAL A 11 -0.08 17.31 2.82
CA VAL A 11 -1.50 17.71 2.76
C VAL A 11 -2.17 17.25 4.05
N ALA A 12 -2.29 18.18 5.00
CA ALA A 12 -3.09 18.02 6.19
C ALA A 12 -4.58 18.08 5.81
N TYR A 13 -5.26 16.93 5.80
CA TYR A 13 -6.73 16.88 5.77
C TYR A 13 -7.27 17.41 7.10
N GLY A 14 -7.68 18.68 7.10
CA GLY A 14 -8.38 19.34 8.19
C GLY A 14 -9.80 18.78 8.32
N HIS A 15 -10.00 17.99 9.37
CA HIS A 15 -11.29 17.52 9.85
C HIS A 15 -12.08 18.71 10.40
N ILE A 16 -13.14 19.12 9.69
CA ILE A 16 -14.07 20.17 10.11
C ILE A 16 -14.93 19.63 11.27
N THR A 17 -14.48 19.88 12.49
CA THR A 17 -15.32 19.80 13.69
C THR A 17 -16.10 21.10 13.82
N SER A 18 -17.41 21.02 13.58
CA SER A 18 -18.39 22.05 13.90
C SER A 18 -18.44 22.27 15.42
N HIS A 19 -17.67 23.24 15.92
CA HIS A 19 -17.81 23.78 17.26
C HIS A 19 -18.79 24.94 17.26
N SER A 20 -19.84 24.77 18.06
CA SER A 20 -20.86 25.73 18.44
C SER A 20 -20.26 27.06 18.89
N LEU A 21 -20.55 28.13 18.16
CA LEU A 21 -20.18 29.50 18.53
C LEU A 21 -21.18 30.03 19.56
N SER A 22 -20.72 30.02 20.81
CA SER A 22 -21.30 30.76 21.93
C SER A 22 -21.12 32.25 21.68
N LEU A 23 -22.24 33.01 21.60
CA LEU A 23 -22.23 34.47 21.64
C LEU A 23 -23.13 34.93 22.78
N THR A 24 -22.50 35.17 23.92
CA THR A 24 -23.07 35.79 25.12
C THR A 24 -22.96 37.30 25.04
N GLY A 25 -24.09 37.97 25.28
CA GLY A 25 -24.16 39.32 25.85
C GLY A 25 -24.57 40.43 24.86
N ILE A 26 -25.41 41.41 25.19
CA ILE A 26 -25.90 41.95 26.46
C ILE A 26 -27.09 42.89 26.14
N HIS A 27 -27.98 43.10 27.13
CA HIS A 27 -28.84 44.28 27.37
C HIS A 27 -30.36 44.28 27.05
N LYS A 28 -31.13 44.25 28.16
CA LYS A 28 -32.11 45.28 28.60
C LYS A 28 -33.58 45.19 28.10
N SER A 29 -34.37 44.53 28.94
CA SER A 29 -35.58 45.03 29.64
C SER A 29 -36.67 45.80 28.89
N ARG A 30 -37.90 45.24 28.96
CA ARG A 30 -39.17 45.89 29.42
C ARG A 30 -40.33 45.95 28.41
N LYS A 31 -41.30 45.07 28.67
CA LYS A 31 -42.78 45.19 28.63
C LYS A 31 -43.52 45.76 27.40
N ARG A 32 -44.57 44.98 27.08
CA ARG A 32 -45.93 45.32 26.58
C ARG A 32 -46.13 45.45 25.07
N GLY A 33 -46.91 44.49 24.57
CA GLY A 33 -48.16 44.77 23.88
C GLY A 33 -48.03 45.01 22.38
N GLY A 34 -48.56 44.09 21.58
CA GLY A 34 -48.71 44.28 20.14
C GLY A 34 -48.50 43.02 19.32
N SER A 35 -49.17 41.93 19.69
CA SER A 35 -49.42 40.83 18.77
C SER A 35 -50.26 41.36 17.60
N HIS A 36 -50.01 40.83 16.40
CA HIS A 36 -50.80 41.02 15.16
C HIS A 36 -50.49 42.28 14.32
N ALA A 37 -49.27 42.40 13.77
CA ALA A 37 -49.06 43.28 12.59
C ALA A 37 -47.81 43.00 11.73
N LEU A 38 -46.89 42.10 12.10
CA LEU A 38 -45.61 41.92 11.39
C LEU A 38 -45.39 40.50 10.83
N ILE A 39 -46.47 39.81 10.47
CA ILE A 39 -46.42 38.50 9.78
C ILE A 39 -46.88 38.62 8.30
N ALA A 40 -47.33 39.80 7.86
CA ALA A 40 -47.94 39.97 6.52
C ALA A 40 -47.06 40.63 5.45
N ALA A 41 -45.75 40.79 5.67
CA ALA A 41 -44.86 41.49 4.72
C ALA A 41 -43.75 40.62 4.11
N TYR A 42 -43.74 39.29 4.34
CA TYR A 42 -42.67 38.40 3.88
C TYR A 42 -43.14 37.32 2.88
N GLN A 43 -44.18 37.62 2.09
CA GLN A 43 -44.80 36.63 1.19
C GLN A 43 -44.97 37.06 -0.27
N LEU A 44 -44.24 38.06 -0.79
CA LEU A 44 -44.21 38.30 -2.25
C LEU A 44 -42.89 38.95 -2.68
N SER A 45 -41.86 38.14 -2.93
CA SER A 45 -40.86 38.41 -4.00
C SER A 45 -39.85 37.26 -4.09
N SER A 46 -40.20 36.18 -4.79
CA SER A 46 -39.31 35.45 -5.72
C SER A 46 -39.90 34.08 -6.10
N PRO A 47 -40.54 33.96 -7.27
CA PRO A 47 -40.72 32.68 -7.92
C PRO A 47 -39.73 32.61 -9.09
N ASN A 48 -38.46 32.18 -8.88
CA ASN A 48 -37.64 31.60 -9.98
C ASN A 48 -36.22 31.06 -9.67
N VAL A 49 -35.80 30.78 -8.42
CA VAL A 49 -34.39 30.38 -8.16
C VAL A 49 -34.18 28.93 -7.66
N GLU A 50 -35.20 28.09 -7.64
CA GLU A 50 -35.11 26.73 -7.08
C GLU A 50 -34.88 25.57 -8.08
N CYS A 51 -34.48 25.82 -9.34
CA CYS A 51 -34.32 24.72 -10.31
C CYS A 51 -32.89 24.39 -10.78
N GLU A 52 -31.84 25.12 -10.38
CA GLU A 52 -30.47 24.83 -10.89
C GLU A 52 -29.54 24.05 -9.94
N CYS A 53 -29.87 23.88 -8.65
CA CYS A 53 -29.01 23.10 -7.74
C CYS A 53 -29.20 21.57 -7.84
N VAL A 54 -30.35 21.09 -8.34
CA VAL A 54 -30.63 19.64 -8.44
C VAL A 54 -29.87 18.99 -9.59
N ALA A 55 -29.58 19.73 -10.67
CA ALA A 55 -28.79 19.22 -11.79
C ALA A 55 -27.30 19.12 -11.44
N GLY A 56 -26.73 20.10 -10.74
CA GLY A 56 -25.33 20.10 -10.31
C GLY A 56 -24.98 18.96 -9.36
N CYS A 57 -25.87 18.62 -8.42
CA CYS A 57 -25.68 17.45 -7.56
C CYS A 57 -25.75 16.14 -8.33
N LYS A 58 -26.62 16.02 -9.34
CA LYS A 58 -26.76 14.78 -10.13
C LYS A 58 -25.50 14.47 -10.94
N TRP A 59 -24.82 15.49 -11.46
CA TRP A 59 -23.52 15.34 -12.13
C TRP A 59 -22.36 15.06 -11.16
N HIS A 60 -22.39 15.60 -9.93
CA HIS A 60 -21.42 15.24 -8.90
C HIS A 60 -21.57 13.77 -8.47
N TRP A 61 -22.81 13.31 -8.26
CA TRP A 61 -23.09 11.90 -7.95
C TRP A 61 -22.77 10.95 -9.12
N LEU A 62 -23.00 11.38 -10.38
CA LEU A 62 -22.60 10.62 -11.57
C LEU A 62 -21.09 10.59 -11.77
N LEU A 63 -20.38 11.70 -11.54
CA LEU A 63 -18.92 11.74 -11.57
C LEU A 63 -18.32 10.92 -10.44
N MET A 64 -18.93 10.93 -9.26
CA MET A 64 -18.51 10.12 -8.12
C MET A 64 -18.79 8.63 -8.36
N MET A 65 -19.91 8.26 -9.01
CA MET A 65 -20.16 6.87 -9.44
C MET A 65 -19.27 6.42 -10.60
N LEU A 66 -19.01 7.25 -11.61
CA LEU A 66 -18.05 6.96 -12.68
C LEU A 66 -16.62 6.85 -12.14
N SER A 67 -16.29 7.61 -11.10
CA SER A 67 -15.02 7.55 -10.40
C SER A 67 -14.86 6.24 -9.62
N GLU A 68 -15.86 5.81 -8.86
CA GLU A 68 -15.81 4.59 -8.04
C GLU A 68 -15.62 3.32 -8.89
N GLU A 69 -16.40 3.17 -9.96
CA GLU A 69 -16.28 2.02 -10.88
C GLU A 69 -14.97 2.09 -11.70
N GLY A 70 -14.51 3.30 -12.02
CA GLY A 70 -13.26 3.53 -12.73
C GLY A 70 -12.03 3.07 -11.94
N PHE A 71 -11.99 3.33 -10.62
CA PHE A 71 -10.85 2.93 -9.79
C PHE A 71 -10.73 1.41 -9.67
N ALA A 72 -11.85 0.70 -9.53
CA ALA A 72 -11.85 -0.76 -9.47
C ALA A 72 -11.28 -1.36 -10.77
N LEU A 73 -11.73 -0.87 -11.93
CA LEU A 73 -11.28 -1.35 -13.23
C LEU A 73 -9.81 -1.06 -13.49
N VAL A 74 -9.33 0.13 -13.10
CA VAL A 74 -7.92 0.51 -13.18
C VAL A 74 -7.06 -0.38 -12.28
N SER A 75 -7.50 -0.67 -11.05
CA SER A 75 -6.74 -1.52 -10.13
C SER A 75 -6.55 -2.94 -10.66
N VAL A 76 -7.62 -3.55 -11.18
CA VAL A 76 -7.58 -4.91 -11.76
C VAL A 76 -6.73 -4.94 -13.03
N SER A 77 -6.81 -3.89 -13.85
CA SER A 77 -5.99 -3.77 -15.06
C SER A 77 -4.50 -3.64 -14.72
N MET A 78 -4.17 -2.83 -13.71
CA MET A 78 -2.79 -2.69 -13.24
C MET A 78 -2.25 -3.99 -12.65
N GLU A 79 -3.05 -4.70 -11.87
CA GLU A 79 -2.69 -6.02 -11.31
C GLU A 79 -2.38 -7.03 -12.42
N ALA A 80 -3.23 -7.09 -13.46
CA ALA A 80 -3.03 -7.97 -14.62
C ALA A 80 -1.77 -7.60 -15.42
N LEU A 81 -1.51 -6.31 -15.64
CA LEU A 81 -0.30 -5.84 -16.33
C LEU A 81 0.96 -6.16 -15.54
N LEU A 82 0.96 -5.90 -14.22
CA LEU A 82 2.09 -6.19 -13.35
C LEU A 82 2.41 -7.68 -13.33
N TYR A 83 1.38 -8.54 -13.28
CA TYR A 83 1.55 -9.99 -13.36
C TYR A 83 2.15 -10.43 -14.69
N GLY A 84 1.69 -9.86 -15.81
CA GLY A 84 2.27 -10.14 -17.13
C GLY A 84 3.77 -9.80 -17.21
N VAL A 85 4.16 -8.63 -16.72
CA VAL A 85 5.58 -8.22 -16.65
C VAL A 85 6.37 -9.19 -15.75
N TYR A 86 5.80 -9.60 -14.62
CA TYR A 86 6.43 -10.53 -13.70
C TYR A 86 6.70 -11.91 -14.33
N VAL A 87 5.77 -12.44 -15.12
CA VAL A 87 5.96 -13.69 -15.87
C VAL A 87 7.10 -13.58 -16.88
N VAL A 88 7.16 -12.47 -17.63
CA VAL A 88 8.26 -12.24 -18.60
C VAL A 88 9.62 -12.16 -17.90
N LEU A 89 9.70 -11.43 -16.78
CA LEU A 89 10.92 -11.34 -15.98
C LEU A 89 11.35 -12.71 -15.42
N PHE A 90 10.39 -13.54 -15.00
CA PHE A 90 10.66 -14.88 -14.51
C PHE A 90 11.22 -15.80 -15.62
N ILE A 91 10.60 -15.79 -16.80
CA ILE A 91 11.11 -16.55 -17.97
C ILE A 91 12.51 -16.07 -18.34
N PHE A 92 12.73 -14.75 -18.36
CA PHE A 92 14.05 -14.18 -18.63
C PHE A 92 15.08 -14.60 -17.57
N ALA A 93 14.71 -14.60 -16.29
CA ALA A 93 15.59 -15.04 -15.20
C ALA A 93 15.94 -16.54 -15.33
N LEU A 94 14.96 -17.39 -15.67
CA LEU A 94 15.19 -18.81 -15.93
C LEU A 94 16.08 -19.01 -17.16
N ALA A 95 15.83 -18.29 -18.25
CA ALA A 95 16.64 -18.36 -19.46
C ALA A 95 18.08 -17.92 -19.17
N LEU A 96 18.28 -16.87 -18.38
CA LEU A 96 19.61 -16.40 -18.00
C LEU A 96 20.33 -17.39 -17.07
N LEU A 97 19.63 -17.99 -16.09
CA LEU A 97 20.20 -19.02 -15.21
C LEU A 97 20.54 -20.31 -15.96
N THR A 98 19.72 -20.71 -16.94
CA THR A 98 19.91 -21.97 -17.68
C THR A 98 20.86 -21.84 -18.85
N TRP A 99 20.85 -20.72 -19.57
CA TRP A 99 21.63 -20.52 -20.80
C TRP A 99 23.00 -19.88 -20.54
N TYR A 100 23.08 -18.87 -19.68
CA TYR A 100 24.29 -18.05 -19.55
C TYR A 100 25.30 -18.58 -18.52
N ARG A 101 24.88 -19.47 -17.61
CA ARG A 101 25.75 -20.06 -16.57
C ARG A 101 26.29 -21.43 -17.01
N ARG A 102 27.48 -21.43 -17.61
CA ARG A 102 28.42 -22.58 -17.57
C ARG A 102 29.13 -22.60 -16.18
N PRO A 103 29.66 -23.75 -15.72
CA PRO A 103 29.45 -24.37 -14.41
C PRO A 103 30.17 -23.68 -13.24
N LEU A 104 29.71 -22.51 -12.82
CA LEU A 104 29.96 -22.03 -11.46
C LEU A 104 28.76 -22.44 -10.63
N SER A 105 28.97 -23.44 -9.76
CA SER A 105 28.05 -24.02 -8.77
C SER A 105 26.87 -23.09 -8.48
N THR A 106 25.87 -23.16 -9.34
CA THR A 106 24.69 -22.33 -9.19
C THR A 106 23.91 -23.07 -8.13
N ASP A 107 23.96 -22.54 -6.91
CA ASP A 107 23.29 -23.14 -5.78
C ASP A 107 21.85 -23.38 -6.18
N TRP A 108 21.47 -24.66 -6.29
CA TRP A 108 20.11 -25.11 -6.53
C TRP A 108 19.09 -24.39 -5.64
N PHE A 109 19.57 -23.92 -4.48
CA PHE A 109 18.88 -23.03 -3.57
C PHE A 109 18.32 -21.75 -4.22
N VAL A 110 19.11 -21.01 -5.02
CA VAL A 110 18.65 -19.76 -5.66
C VAL A 110 17.53 -20.04 -6.67
N LEU A 111 17.66 -21.13 -7.42
CA LEU A 111 16.62 -21.57 -8.36
C LEU A 111 15.35 -22.01 -7.60
N ALA A 112 15.50 -22.79 -6.53
CA ALA A 112 14.38 -23.24 -5.70
C ALA A 112 13.64 -22.06 -5.05
N VAL A 113 14.34 -21.06 -4.54
CA VAL A 113 13.72 -19.92 -3.87
C VAL A 113 13.02 -18.99 -4.88
N THR A 114 13.60 -18.75 -6.05
CA THR A 114 12.98 -17.92 -7.10
C THR A 114 11.73 -18.57 -7.69
N THR A 115 11.76 -19.89 -7.92
CA THR A 115 10.59 -20.67 -8.35
C THR A 115 9.50 -20.69 -7.28
N LEU A 116 9.86 -20.85 -6.00
CA LEU A 116 8.91 -20.76 -4.89
C LEU A 116 8.24 -19.38 -4.81
N LEU A 117 9.02 -18.30 -4.94
CA LEU A 117 8.48 -16.93 -4.93
C LEU A 117 7.48 -16.73 -6.09
N PHE A 118 7.81 -17.24 -7.28
CA PHE A 118 6.92 -17.18 -8.44
C PHE A 118 5.60 -17.93 -8.21
N ALA A 119 5.67 -19.13 -7.62
CA ALA A 119 4.49 -19.92 -7.27
C ALA A 119 3.61 -19.20 -6.24
N LEU A 120 4.22 -18.60 -5.21
CA LEU A 120 3.50 -17.83 -4.19
C LEU A 120 2.81 -16.60 -4.79
N CYS A 121 3.50 -15.82 -5.64
CA CYS A 121 2.90 -14.68 -6.33
C CYS A 121 1.71 -15.10 -7.22
N THR A 122 1.85 -16.21 -7.95
CA THR A 122 0.76 -16.74 -8.78
C THR A 122 -0.43 -17.17 -7.92
N ALA A 123 -0.19 -17.85 -6.81
CA ALA A 123 -1.25 -18.23 -5.88
C ALA A 123 -1.97 -17.00 -5.30
N HIS A 124 -1.24 -15.94 -4.94
CA HIS A 124 -1.84 -14.69 -4.46
C HIS A 124 -2.78 -14.07 -5.48
N VAL A 125 -2.34 -13.87 -6.72
CA VAL A 125 -3.16 -13.28 -7.80
C VAL A 125 -4.41 -14.12 -8.07
N VAL A 126 -4.27 -15.46 -8.06
CA VAL A 126 -5.41 -16.36 -8.24
C VAL A 126 -6.41 -16.23 -7.08
N LEU A 127 -5.96 -16.19 -5.83
CA LEU A 127 -6.86 -16.03 -4.67
C LEU A 127 -7.57 -14.68 -4.69
N GLU A 128 -6.86 -13.61 -5.08
CA GLU A 128 -7.43 -12.27 -5.19
C GLU A 128 -8.47 -12.19 -6.33
N ALA A 129 -8.16 -12.77 -7.50
CA ALA A 129 -9.10 -12.88 -8.61
C ALA A 129 -10.37 -13.66 -8.23
N MET A 130 -10.22 -14.80 -7.56
CA MET A 130 -11.35 -15.60 -7.06
C MET A 130 -12.19 -14.81 -6.05
N GLY A 131 -11.55 -14.05 -5.16
CA GLY A 131 -12.23 -13.19 -4.20
C GLY A 131 -13.02 -12.04 -4.84
N LYS A 132 -12.57 -11.53 -5.99
CA LYS A 132 -13.24 -10.48 -6.77
C LYS A 132 -14.37 -11.01 -7.67
N LEU A 133 -14.25 -12.24 -8.16
CA LEU A 133 -15.24 -12.87 -9.06
C LEU A 133 -16.42 -13.51 -8.31
N SER A 134 -16.22 -13.96 -7.07
CA SER A 134 -17.24 -14.61 -6.23
C SER A 134 -18.56 -13.83 -6.04
N PRO A 135 -18.60 -12.48 -5.95
CA PRO A 135 -19.85 -11.73 -5.80
C PRO A 135 -20.76 -11.72 -7.04
N LEU A 136 -20.21 -11.97 -8.24
CA LEU A 136 -20.92 -11.89 -9.52
C LEU A 136 -21.70 -13.18 -9.84
N GLU A 137 -21.33 -14.30 -9.22
CA GLU A 137 -21.86 -15.64 -9.53
C GLU A 137 -22.91 -16.10 -8.50
N LYS A 138 -23.80 -15.18 -8.12
CA LYS A 138 -24.80 -15.36 -7.06
C LYS A 138 -25.94 -16.34 -7.39
N THR A 139 -25.81 -17.20 -8.40
CA THR A 139 -26.90 -18.03 -8.91
C THR A 139 -26.71 -19.54 -8.81
N SER A 140 -25.60 -20.12 -8.34
CA SER A 140 -25.57 -21.60 -8.32
C SER A 140 -24.92 -22.38 -7.19
N HIS A 141 -23.94 -21.94 -6.38
CA HIS A 141 -23.44 -22.81 -5.29
C HIS A 141 -22.98 -22.06 -4.02
N PRO A 142 -23.12 -22.69 -2.82
CA PRO A 142 -23.13 -22.00 -1.53
C PRO A 142 -21.75 -21.94 -0.84
N ASN A 143 -21.49 -20.84 -0.14
CA ASN A 143 -20.63 -20.74 1.05
C ASN A 143 -19.11 -20.96 0.92
N LEU A 144 -18.45 -20.51 -0.15
CA LEU A 144 -17.04 -20.13 -0.01
C LEU A 144 -17.00 -18.82 0.79
N ASP A 145 -16.56 -18.92 2.04
CA ASP A 145 -16.50 -17.81 2.97
C ASP A 145 -15.50 -16.75 2.46
N ILE A 146 -16.02 -15.72 1.78
CA ILE A 146 -15.27 -14.66 1.11
C ILE A 146 -14.28 -13.99 2.09
N HIS A 147 -14.65 -13.95 3.37
CA HIS A 147 -13.78 -13.46 4.43
C HIS A 147 -12.52 -14.32 4.58
N SER A 148 -12.69 -15.64 4.67
CA SER A 148 -11.58 -16.59 4.80
C SER A 148 -10.64 -16.54 3.58
N LEU A 149 -11.17 -16.35 2.38
CA LEU A 149 -10.37 -16.21 1.16
C LEU A 149 -9.51 -14.93 1.16
N ARG A 150 -10.08 -13.80 1.60
CA ARG A 150 -9.33 -12.54 1.73
C ARG A 150 -8.25 -12.60 2.80
N VAL A 151 -8.53 -13.24 3.94
CA VAL A 151 -7.53 -13.47 4.99
C VAL A 151 -6.39 -14.33 4.46
N ALA A 152 -6.70 -15.39 3.70
CA ALA A 152 -5.69 -16.24 3.08
C ALA A 152 -4.81 -15.46 2.09
N ALA A 153 -5.40 -14.64 1.21
CA ALA A 153 -4.66 -13.80 0.27
C ALA A 153 -3.70 -12.83 0.98
N ASN A 154 -4.18 -12.15 2.04
CA ASN A 154 -3.35 -11.27 2.85
C ASN A 154 -2.19 -12.01 3.54
N PHE A 155 -2.42 -13.25 3.98
CA PHE A 155 -1.37 -14.07 4.59
C PHE A 155 -0.31 -14.47 3.56
N LEU A 156 -0.73 -14.88 2.36
CA LEU A 156 0.20 -15.14 1.25
C LEU A 156 1.03 -13.91 0.91
N TYR A 157 0.42 -12.73 0.85
CA TYR A 157 1.14 -11.47 0.61
C TYR A 157 2.25 -11.24 1.65
N GLY A 158 1.96 -11.50 2.93
CA GLY A 158 2.95 -11.42 4.00
C GLY A 158 4.14 -12.37 3.79
N ILE A 159 3.86 -13.62 3.38
CA ILE A 159 4.91 -14.61 3.08
C ILE A 159 5.74 -14.15 1.88
N ILE A 160 5.10 -13.70 0.79
CA ILE A 160 5.78 -13.22 -0.42
C ILE A 160 6.74 -12.07 -0.06
N SER A 161 6.26 -11.09 0.71
CA SER A 161 7.08 -9.97 1.16
C SER A 161 8.28 -10.43 1.99
N PHE A 162 8.08 -11.38 2.91
CA PHE A 162 9.16 -11.93 3.73
C PHE A 162 10.21 -12.70 2.91
N VAL A 163 9.75 -13.58 2.01
CA VAL A 163 10.64 -14.34 1.12
C VAL A 163 11.43 -13.40 0.21
N SER A 164 10.81 -12.34 -0.30
CA SER A 164 11.48 -11.32 -1.12
C SER A 164 12.63 -10.64 -0.35
N GLN A 165 12.38 -10.18 0.87
CA GLN A 165 13.41 -9.59 1.73
C GLN A 165 14.53 -10.59 2.04
N PHE A 166 14.19 -11.85 2.30
CA PHE A 166 15.16 -12.91 2.58
C PHE A 166 16.10 -13.16 1.39
N ILE A 167 15.60 -13.14 0.15
CA ILE A 167 16.43 -13.27 -1.06
C ILE A 167 17.45 -12.12 -1.16
N LEU A 168 17.04 -10.89 -0.87
CA LEU A 168 17.95 -9.73 -0.89
C LEU A 168 19.07 -9.88 0.15
N ILE A 169 18.72 -10.33 1.36
CA ILE A 169 19.68 -10.62 2.43
C ILE A 169 20.64 -11.73 2.00
N PHE A 170 20.13 -12.81 1.40
CA PHE A 170 20.96 -13.92 0.91
C PHE A 170 21.98 -13.45 -0.14
N ARG A 171 21.54 -12.62 -1.10
CA ARG A 171 22.44 -12.05 -2.12
C ARG A 171 23.52 -11.16 -1.51
N CYS A 172 23.15 -10.33 -0.52
CA CYS A 172 24.10 -9.51 0.21
C CYS A 172 25.08 -10.36 1.02
N TRP A 173 24.63 -11.46 1.62
CA TRP A 173 25.49 -12.36 2.37
C TRP A 173 26.49 -13.09 1.46
N ALA A 174 26.05 -13.52 0.27
CA ALA A 174 26.91 -14.14 -0.73
C ALA A 174 28.02 -13.19 -1.24
N ILE A 175 27.74 -11.89 -1.36
CA ILE A 175 28.73 -10.90 -1.83
C ILE A 175 29.79 -10.56 -0.78
N TRP A 176 29.50 -10.82 0.49
CA TRP A 176 30.33 -10.43 1.64
C TRP A 176 31.18 -11.55 2.22
N ASP A 177 31.30 -12.68 1.51
CA ASP A 177 32.13 -13.82 1.90
C ASP A 177 31.86 -14.24 3.36
N HIS A 178 30.58 -14.36 3.73
CA HIS A 178 30.10 -14.81 5.04
C HIS A 178 30.38 -13.89 6.26
N CYS A 179 30.74 -12.61 6.06
CA CYS A 179 30.88 -11.65 7.17
C CYS A 179 29.55 -11.35 7.90
N LYS A 180 29.28 -12.09 8.98
CA LYS A 180 28.00 -12.04 9.74
C LYS A 180 27.65 -10.66 10.34
N ARG A 181 28.64 -9.82 10.64
CA ARG A 181 28.44 -8.55 11.35
C ARG A 181 27.59 -7.53 10.57
N ILE A 182 27.69 -7.54 9.24
CA ILE A 182 27.00 -6.58 8.37
C ILE A 182 25.57 -7.05 8.06
N VAL A 183 25.34 -8.36 8.10
CA VAL A 183 24.05 -8.98 7.80
C VAL A 183 23.07 -8.90 8.99
N PHE A 184 23.57 -8.69 10.20
CA PHE A 184 22.71 -8.53 11.38
C PHE A 184 21.73 -7.35 11.24
N LEU A 185 22.18 -6.24 10.63
CA LEU A 185 21.37 -5.03 10.47
C LEU A 185 20.12 -5.26 9.58
N PRO A 186 20.24 -5.77 8.34
CA PRO A 186 19.04 -6.05 7.54
C PRO A 186 18.18 -7.18 8.13
N ILE A 187 18.75 -8.13 8.88
CA ILE A 187 17.95 -9.14 9.58
C ILE A 187 17.05 -8.50 10.65
N THR A 188 17.57 -7.59 11.48
CA THR A 188 16.76 -6.97 12.55
C THR A 188 15.61 -6.15 11.98
N ILE A 189 15.84 -5.40 10.89
CA ILE A 189 14.79 -4.63 10.24
C ILE A 189 13.77 -5.57 9.54
N SER A 190 14.21 -6.69 8.95
CA SER A 190 13.30 -7.67 8.36
C SER A 190 12.40 -8.32 9.42
N VAL A 191 12.94 -8.69 10.57
CA VAL A 191 12.15 -9.19 11.71
C VAL A 191 11.17 -8.14 12.23
N ALA A 192 11.57 -6.87 12.30
CA ALA A 192 10.67 -5.78 12.66
C ALA A 192 9.50 -5.65 11.66
N SER A 193 9.77 -5.75 10.35
CA SER A 193 8.72 -5.72 9.32
C SER A 193 7.79 -6.93 9.41
N LEU A 194 8.32 -8.12 9.71
CA LEU A 194 7.52 -9.33 9.90
C LEU A 194 6.62 -9.21 11.13
N ALA A 195 7.13 -8.64 12.23
CA ALA A 195 6.33 -8.38 13.43
C ALA A 195 5.13 -7.48 13.12
N CYS A 196 5.32 -6.40 12.35
CA CYS A 196 4.22 -5.53 11.92
C CYS A 196 3.18 -6.29 11.09
N ILE A 197 3.61 -7.13 10.15
CA ILE A 197 2.70 -7.96 9.32
C ILE A 197 1.91 -8.92 10.21
N MET A 198 2.56 -9.60 11.17
CA MET A 198 1.89 -10.54 12.06
C MET A 198 0.90 -9.85 13.00
N THR A 199 1.23 -8.66 13.49
CA THR A 199 0.30 -7.83 14.27
C THR A 199 -0.91 -7.45 13.44
N ARG A 200 -0.75 -7.11 12.15
CA ARG A 200 -1.88 -6.86 11.23
C ARG A 200 -2.83 -8.06 11.19
N GLN A 201 -2.28 -9.25 10.95
CA GLN A 201 -3.08 -10.47 10.80
C GLN A 201 -3.80 -10.85 12.11
N GLY A 202 -3.13 -10.68 13.25
CA GLY A 202 -3.72 -10.91 14.57
C GLY A 202 -4.89 -9.96 14.86
N LEU A 203 -4.77 -8.69 14.48
CA LEU A 203 -5.85 -7.70 14.63
C LEU A 203 -7.04 -8.01 13.73
N THR A 204 -6.81 -8.41 12.47
CA THR A 204 -7.89 -8.80 11.54
C THR A 204 -8.60 -10.08 11.96
N ALA A 205 -7.93 -10.99 12.68
CA ALA A 205 -8.53 -12.23 13.17
C ALA A 205 -9.33 -12.06 14.47
N SER A 206 -9.02 -11.05 15.29
CA SER A 206 -9.54 -10.91 16.65
C SER A 206 -10.69 -9.91 16.81
N THR A 207 -10.91 -9.01 15.86
CA THR A 207 -11.83 -7.88 16.04
C THR A 207 -12.98 -7.88 15.03
N TYR A 208 -14.22 -7.92 15.53
CA TYR A 208 -15.45 -7.90 14.71
C TYR A 208 -15.97 -6.47 14.41
N SER A 209 -15.32 -5.42 14.94
CA SER A 209 -15.83 -4.04 14.89
C SER A 209 -15.08 -3.17 13.87
N PRO A 210 -15.75 -2.67 12.80
CA PRO A 210 -15.09 -2.01 11.66
C PRO A 210 -14.56 -0.59 11.95
N SER A 211 -15.07 0.11 12.97
CA SER A 211 -14.78 1.53 13.21
C SER A 211 -13.43 1.80 13.92
N PHE A 212 -12.99 0.92 14.82
CA PHE A 212 -11.70 1.04 15.51
C PHE A 212 -10.52 0.46 14.70
N MET A 213 -10.80 -0.32 13.66
CA MET A 213 -9.80 -0.92 12.78
C MET A 213 -9.09 0.13 11.91
N SER A 214 -9.85 1.06 11.31
CA SER A 214 -9.35 1.83 10.16
C SER A 214 -8.16 2.75 10.47
N SER A 215 -8.09 3.33 11.68
CA SER A 215 -7.00 4.23 12.06
C SER A 215 -5.71 3.49 12.43
N HIS A 216 -5.82 2.35 13.12
CA HIS A 216 -4.64 1.57 13.52
C HIS A 216 -4.05 0.76 12.37
N LEU A 217 -4.89 0.19 11.49
CA LEU A 217 -4.42 -0.55 10.31
C LEU A 217 -3.64 0.36 9.34
N THR A 218 -4.15 1.55 9.05
CA THR A 218 -3.49 2.48 8.12
C THR A 218 -2.11 2.93 8.61
N SER A 219 -1.95 3.15 9.92
CA SER A 219 -0.65 3.46 10.53
C SER A 219 0.32 2.26 10.48
N LEU A 220 -0.18 1.06 10.75
CA LEU A 220 0.61 -0.18 10.69
C LEU A 220 1.08 -0.49 9.25
N ASP A 221 0.26 -0.15 8.26
CA ASP A 221 0.58 -0.38 6.84
C ASP A 221 1.64 0.60 6.35
N THR A 222 1.51 1.87 6.72
CA THR A 222 2.47 2.92 6.37
C THR A 222 3.85 2.61 6.96
N SER A 223 3.91 2.18 8.22
CA SER A 223 5.16 1.79 8.88
C SER A 223 5.79 0.55 8.26
N SER A 224 4.99 -0.49 7.96
CA SER A 224 5.46 -1.71 7.30
C SER A 224 6.07 -1.43 5.92
N PHE A 225 5.43 -0.56 5.14
CA PHE A 225 5.92 -0.15 3.83
C PHE A 225 7.21 0.67 3.94
N SER A 226 7.27 1.61 4.88
CA SER A 226 8.48 2.40 5.12
C SER A 226 9.67 1.53 5.55
N LEU A 227 9.45 0.54 6.40
CA LEU A 227 10.48 -0.43 6.82
C LEU A 227 10.97 -1.28 5.65
N SER A 228 10.05 -1.72 4.79
CA SER A 228 10.38 -2.52 3.60
C SER A 228 11.23 -1.72 2.61
N LEU A 229 10.87 -0.46 2.33
CA LEU A 229 11.69 0.42 1.50
C LEU A 229 13.05 0.71 2.12
N ALA A 230 13.11 0.95 3.43
CA ALA A 230 14.37 1.19 4.12
C ALA A 230 15.30 -0.02 4.04
N LEU A 231 14.76 -1.24 4.13
CA LEU A 231 15.51 -2.48 3.92
C LEU A 231 16.11 -2.55 2.52
N ASP A 232 15.30 -2.29 1.49
CA ASP A 232 15.76 -2.37 0.10
C ASP A 232 16.86 -1.34 -0.18
N VAL A 233 16.70 -0.10 0.30
CA VAL A 233 17.72 0.95 0.20
C VAL A 233 18.99 0.58 0.97
N LEU A 234 18.84 0.01 2.17
CA LEU A 234 19.99 -0.41 2.97
C LEU A 234 20.75 -1.55 2.29
N VAL A 235 20.07 -2.60 1.85
CA VAL A 235 20.73 -3.74 1.19
C VAL A 235 21.40 -3.31 -0.12
N THR A 236 20.73 -2.49 -0.93
CA THR A 236 21.31 -1.98 -2.18
C THR A 236 22.52 -1.09 -1.94
N SER A 237 22.46 -0.16 -0.96
CA SER A 237 23.60 0.68 -0.60
C SER A 237 24.79 -0.14 -0.10
N LEU A 238 24.54 -1.20 0.67
CA LEU A 238 25.56 -2.15 1.10
C LEU A 238 26.22 -2.81 -0.13
N ILE A 239 25.43 -3.37 -1.04
CA ILE A 239 25.96 -4.02 -2.25
C ILE A 239 26.85 -3.03 -3.03
N ILE A 240 26.36 -1.81 -3.28
CA ILE A 240 27.10 -0.75 -4.00
C ILE A 240 28.40 -0.41 -3.27
N PHE A 241 28.36 -0.26 -1.94
CA PHE A 241 29.54 0.05 -1.14
C PHE A 241 30.62 -1.03 -1.23
N ARG A 242 30.22 -2.32 -1.23
CA ARG A 242 31.15 -3.44 -1.40
C ARG A 242 31.78 -3.44 -2.78
N LEU A 243 30.97 -3.25 -3.83
CA LEU A 243 31.46 -3.14 -5.20
C LEU A 243 32.46 -2.00 -5.35
N TRP A 244 32.17 -0.84 -4.76
CA TRP A 244 33.06 0.31 -4.80
C TRP A 244 34.40 0.02 -4.11
N ARG A 245 34.38 -0.62 -2.92
CA ARG A 245 35.62 -1.05 -2.25
C ARG A 245 36.44 -2.02 -3.09
N MET A 246 35.81 -3.03 -3.70
CA MET A 246 36.52 -3.97 -4.58
C MET A 246 37.13 -3.28 -5.80
N SER A 247 36.43 -2.30 -6.38
CA SER A 247 36.94 -1.54 -7.53
C SER A 247 38.10 -0.57 -7.18
N SER A 248 38.24 -0.23 -5.90
CA SER A 248 39.27 0.68 -5.41
C SER A 248 40.60 -0.01 -5.14
N GLU A 249 40.60 -1.34 -5.00
CA GLU A 249 41.80 -2.18 -5.01
C GLU A 249 42.25 -2.39 -6.48
N LYS A 250 42.73 -1.32 -7.12
CA LYS A 250 43.35 -1.44 -8.45
C LYS A 250 44.76 -2.01 -8.31
N PRO A 251 45.20 -2.91 -9.21
CA PRO A 251 46.54 -3.48 -9.19
C PRO A 251 47.59 -2.38 -9.37
N VAL A 252 48.66 -2.48 -8.58
CA VAL A 252 49.92 -1.78 -8.80
C VAL A 252 50.42 -2.21 -10.17
N PHE A 253 50.13 -1.41 -11.21
CA PHE A 253 50.82 -1.52 -12.49
C PHE A 253 52.27 -1.07 -12.25
N CYS A 254 53.15 -2.03 -11.93
CA CYS A 254 54.58 -1.82 -12.07
C CYS A 254 54.88 -1.64 -13.57
N SER A 255 55.15 -0.40 -14.00
CA SER A 255 55.82 -0.16 -15.28
C SER A 255 57.31 -0.46 -15.11
N SER A 256 57.80 -1.50 -15.79
CA SER A 256 59.23 -1.67 -16.13
C SER A 256 59.55 -0.96 -17.43
#